data_AF-A0A813FNS1-F1
#
_entry.id   AF-A0A813FNS1-F1
#
_cell.length_a   1.000
_cell.length_b   1.000
_cell.length_c   1.000
_cell.angle_alpha   90.00
_cell.angle_beta   90.00
_cell.angle_gamma   90.00
#
_symmetry.space_group_name_H-M   'P 1'
#
loop_
_entity.id
_entity.type
_entity.pdbx_description
1 polymer ?
#
loop_
_entity_poly.entity_id
_entity_poly.type
_entity_poly.pdbx_seq_one_letter_code
_entity_poly.pdbx_strand_id
1 'polypeptide(L)'
;MVLVDVSSIIVVAKDDLGFLDQPSGPKFKTALAQIYVRSQTYGGSDKSSNGHRYDSIPFANGMINAGMSCQLIHYTHEEHDKFFEVCKNFDAIIVRCNPGQINADGGSQAKFDDGMRQMRKLGIQVWPSPDVMEFMGAKDALCKVAHLNIGLEDTLVYYSPEDFAAGFKKTMAFQPRVIKQNRGSSGEGIWIIKLKDGNYCSTFGERTCGDNDVLELIEANDNHAEEHTVAELIEFCINGRTNKSGEWTSNGAGKYLEGGKAAGGMVVDQRFCPRIVEGELRYNSVGDALVGIIHKKPKEGGISAVGGTGSIYTYYGPEEPKFRNLTDNFLNKDLPLIMPALGLAAEPIPLWWTTDFILASPVGTPSDQEKWIVGEFNCSCVGISKCLPAYCKDATPNACYTDIPAEDLKEAMGYGNLMGQKALGILSKSQSSTAVAGATAAAPSTAKGAAPGVFKIVFLRHGESDWNVKNIFTGWADVDLSENGKKEALEAGKMLKDNGFKFDIVFTSVLKRAIRTAWTALMESDNFSMPVINTWRLNERHYGGLQGLNKAETAEKHGDAQVKIWRRSYDVPPPAIDMSDARHPCNDPLYRH
;
A
#
# COMPACT_ATOMS: atom_id res chain seq x y z
N MET A 1 -12.76 -2.09 -37.68
CA MET A 1 -13.08 -0.80 -37.04
C MET A 1 -11.92 -0.44 -36.12
N VAL A 2 -11.48 0.80 -36.16
CA VAL A 2 -10.27 1.29 -35.47
C VAL A 2 -10.50 1.51 -33.96
N LEU A 3 -11.74 1.87 -33.59
CA LEU A 3 -12.17 2.16 -32.22
C LEU A 3 -13.12 1.08 -31.70
N VAL A 4 -13.31 1.07 -30.38
CA VAL A 4 -14.31 0.22 -29.72
C VAL A 4 -15.70 0.84 -29.92
N ASP A 5 -16.68 0.01 -30.27
CA ASP A 5 -18.08 0.41 -30.31
C ASP A 5 -18.61 0.59 -28.88
N VAL A 6 -18.86 1.85 -28.51
CA VAL A 6 -19.40 2.26 -27.20
C VAL A 6 -20.86 2.71 -27.29
N SER A 7 -21.52 2.54 -28.43
CA SER A 7 -22.90 3.02 -28.66
C SER A 7 -23.95 2.32 -27.78
N SER A 8 -23.60 1.17 -27.20
CA SER A 8 -24.48 0.38 -26.34
C SER A 8 -24.56 0.86 -24.89
N ILE A 9 -23.72 1.83 -24.51
CA ILE A 9 -23.68 2.41 -23.16
C ILE A 9 -24.04 3.91 -23.17
N ILE A 10 -24.61 4.38 -22.07
CA ILE A 10 -25.01 5.78 -21.89
C ILE A 10 -23.80 6.71 -21.90
N VAL A 11 -23.87 7.76 -22.73
CA VAL A 11 -23.00 8.92 -22.67
C VAL A 11 -23.70 10.00 -21.87
N VAL A 12 -23.12 10.39 -20.74
CA VAL A 12 -23.68 11.44 -19.88
C VAL A 12 -23.21 12.84 -20.31
N ALA A 13 -22.04 12.93 -20.93
CA ALA A 13 -21.45 14.20 -21.29
C ALA A 13 -22.17 14.89 -22.45
N LYS A 14 -22.27 16.22 -22.40
CA LYS A 14 -22.94 17.04 -23.42
C LYS A 14 -22.06 17.30 -24.65
N ASP A 15 -20.75 17.35 -24.45
CA ASP A 15 -19.71 17.60 -25.45
C ASP A 15 -18.36 17.10 -24.91
N ASP A 16 -17.39 16.96 -25.83
CA ASP A 16 -16.00 16.59 -25.52
C ASP A 16 -15.05 17.79 -25.75
N LEU A 17 -15.41 18.99 -25.28
CA LEU A 17 -14.62 20.21 -25.54
C LEU A 17 -13.14 20.05 -25.14
N GLY A 18 -12.24 20.34 -26.08
CA GLY A 18 -10.79 20.22 -25.91
C GLY A 18 -10.21 18.83 -26.18
N PHE A 19 -11.06 17.85 -26.49
CA PHE A 19 -10.64 16.49 -26.80
C PHE A 19 -10.08 16.38 -28.23
N LEU A 20 -8.96 15.67 -28.37
CA LEU A 20 -8.30 15.48 -29.67
C LEU A 20 -8.95 14.38 -30.51
N ASP A 21 -8.77 14.48 -31.82
CA ASP A 21 -9.15 13.41 -32.74
C ASP A 21 -8.40 12.12 -32.44
N GLN A 22 -9.09 10.99 -32.54
CA GLN A 22 -8.51 9.67 -32.31
C GLN A 22 -7.58 9.28 -33.48
N PRO A 23 -6.44 8.62 -33.22
CA PRO A 23 -5.56 8.15 -34.29
C PRO A 23 -6.25 7.08 -35.14
N SER A 24 -6.00 7.09 -36.46
CA SER A 24 -6.57 6.12 -37.41
C SER A 24 -6.02 4.70 -37.28
N GLY A 25 -4.90 4.53 -36.57
CA GLY A 25 -4.27 3.25 -36.27
C GLY A 25 -3.64 3.27 -34.87
N PRO A 26 -4.45 3.21 -33.80
CA PRO A 26 -3.95 3.28 -32.43
C PRO A 26 -3.07 2.07 -32.13
N LYS A 27 -1.95 2.30 -31.43
CA LYS A 27 -1.11 1.20 -30.92
C LYS A 27 -1.84 0.34 -29.89
N PHE A 28 -2.67 0.99 -29.08
CA PHE A 28 -3.54 0.38 -28.08
C PHE A 28 -4.85 1.17 -28.01
N LYS A 29 -5.94 0.47 -27.73
CA LYS A 29 -7.25 1.04 -27.47
C LYS A 29 -7.46 1.18 -25.97
N THR A 30 -7.46 2.40 -25.46
CA THR A 30 -7.70 2.69 -24.04
C THR A 30 -9.06 3.33 -23.81
N ALA A 31 -9.57 3.22 -22.59
CA ALA A 31 -10.73 3.94 -22.12
C ALA A 31 -10.40 4.76 -20.87
N LEU A 32 -11.02 5.91 -20.70
CA LEU A 32 -11.08 6.62 -19.42
C LEU A 32 -12.51 6.50 -18.90
N ALA A 33 -12.67 5.68 -17.86
CA ALA A 33 -13.94 5.40 -17.21
C ALA A 33 -14.21 6.43 -16.11
N GLN A 34 -15.36 7.09 -16.18
CA GLN A 34 -15.78 8.12 -15.24
C GLN A 34 -17.24 7.90 -14.83
N ILE A 35 -17.66 8.54 -13.74
CA ILE A 35 -19.04 8.45 -13.21
C ILE A 35 -19.62 9.84 -13.05
N TYR A 36 -20.93 9.97 -13.22
CA TYR A 36 -21.70 11.18 -12.91
C TYR A 36 -22.75 10.85 -11.83
N VAL A 37 -22.74 11.58 -10.73
CA VAL A 37 -23.65 11.34 -9.59
C VAL A 37 -24.91 12.18 -9.75
N ARG A 38 -25.99 11.59 -10.26
CA ARG A 38 -27.22 12.28 -10.66
C ARG A 38 -27.95 12.95 -9.49
N SER A 39 -27.78 12.39 -8.29
CA SER A 39 -28.35 12.92 -7.05
C SER A 39 -27.61 14.16 -6.52
N GLN A 40 -26.40 14.45 -7.01
CA GLN A 40 -25.56 15.54 -6.52
C GLN A 40 -25.56 16.73 -7.49
N THR A 41 -25.48 17.94 -6.94
CA THR A 41 -25.31 19.17 -7.72
C THR A 41 -24.10 19.04 -8.65
N TYR A 42 -24.26 19.48 -9.90
CA TYR A 42 -23.26 19.39 -10.97
C TYR A 42 -22.78 17.98 -11.36
N GLY A 43 -23.39 16.90 -10.82
CA GLY A 43 -22.95 15.53 -11.09
C GLY A 43 -21.84 15.01 -10.18
N GLY A 44 -21.60 15.71 -9.07
CA GLY A 44 -20.62 15.37 -8.05
C GLY A 44 -19.50 16.40 -7.90
N SER A 45 -18.57 16.11 -6.99
CA SER A 45 -17.55 17.03 -6.49
C SER A 45 -16.32 17.23 -7.40
N ASP A 46 -16.42 16.85 -8.67
CA ASP A 46 -15.26 16.82 -9.58
C ASP A 46 -15.63 17.02 -11.06
N LYS A 47 -16.77 17.64 -11.35
CA LYS A 47 -17.28 17.78 -12.73
C LYS A 47 -17.08 19.17 -13.32
N SER A 48 -16.93 19.19 -14.64
CA SER A 48 -17.20 20.34 -15.51
C SER A 48 -18.69 20.37 -15.88
N SER A 49 -19.14 21.50 -16.43
CA SER A 49 -20.55 21.73 -16.78
C SER A 49 -21.10 20.82 -17.89
N ASN A 50 -20.21 20.18 -18.64
CA ASN A 50 -20.54 19.18 -19.66
C ASN A 50 -20.67 17.76 -19.09
N GLY A 51 -20.34 17.50 -17.82
CA GLY A 51 -20.51 16.20 -17.15
C GLY A 51 -19.26 15.32 -17.09
N HIS A 52 -18.18 15.68 -17.78
CA HIS A 52 -16.87 15.06 -17.58
C HIS A 52 -16.22 15.50 -16.28
N ARG A 53 -15.25 14.73 -15.77
CA ARG A 53 -14.32 15.31 -14.78
C ARG A 53 -13.53 16.45 -15.38
N TYR A 54 -13.27 17.46 -14.56
CA TYR A 54 -12.58 18.69 -14.98
C TYR A 54 -11.15 18.47 -15.52
N ASP A 55 -10.54 17.32 -15.26
CA ASP A 55 -9.19 16.97 -15.69
C ASP A 55 -9.11 15.71 -16.59
N SER A 56 -10.26 15.19 -17.06
CA SER A 56 -10.28 14.03 -17.97
C SER A 56 -9.62 14.34 -19.32
N ILE A 57 -9.80 15.55 -19.84
CA ILE A 57 -9.33 15.93 -21.18
C ILE A 57 -7.81 15.88 -21.31
N PRO A 58 -7.00 16.51 -20.41
CA PRO A 58 -5.55 16.37 -20.47
C PRO A 58 -5.04 14.93 -20.43
N PHE A 59 -5.61 14.07 -19.58
CA PHE A 59 -5.18 12.67 -19.49
C PHE A 59 -5.52 11.88 -20.76
N ALA A 60 -6.73 12.03 -21.29
CA ALA A 60 -7.15 11.32 -22.49
C ALA A 60 -6.36 11.79 -23.72
N ASN A 61 -6.13 13.10 -23.85
CA ASN A 61 -5.28 13.66 -24.90
C ASN A 61 -3.82 13.18 -24.79
N GLY A 62 -3.33 12.97 -23.56
CA GLY A 62 -2.03 12.37 -23.31
C GLY A 62 -1.86 10.99 -23.94
N MET A 63 -2.88 10.14 -23.81
CA MET A 63 -2.92 8.82 -24.45
C MET A 63 -2.91 8.94 -25.97
N ILE A 64 -3.71 9.88 -26.52
CA ILE A 64 -3.78 10.18 -27.96
C ILE A 64 -2.42 10.62 -28.51
N ASN A 65 -1.75 11.55 -27.82
CA ASN A 65 -0.44 12.04 -28.20
C ASN A 65 0.66 10.96 -28.13
N ALA A 66 0.48 9.91 -27.33
CA ALA A 66 1.37 8.74 -27.32
C ALA A 66 1.09 7.74 -28.48
N GLY A 67 0.07 8.01 -29.29
CA GLY A 67 -0.34 7.17 -30.43
C GLY A 67 -1.30 6.04 -30.07
N MET A 68 -2.00 6.14 -28.93
CA MET A 68 -3.09 5.24 -28.53
C MET A 68 -4.44 5.91 -28.80
N SER A 69 -5.53 5.16 -28.91
CA SER A 69 -6.87 5.77 -28.83
C SER A 69 -7.27 5.82 -27.37
N CYS A 70 -7.99 6.84 -26.95
CA CYS A 70 -8.57 6.90 -25.61
C CYS A 70 -10.00 7.36 -25.71
N GLN A 71 -10.98 6.51 -25.37
CA GLN A 71 -12.39 6.88 -25.40
C GLN A 71 -12.87 7.26 -23.99
N LEU A 72 -13.57 8.38 -23.85
CA LEU A 72 -14.22 8.79 -22.60
C LEU A 72 -15.52 8.02 -22.44
N ILE A 73 -15.64 7.19 -21.40
CA ILE A 73 -16.83 6.37 -21.14
C ILE A 73 -17.41 6.63 -19.75
N HIS A 74 -18.74 6.53 -19.62
CA HIS A 74 -19.43 6.74 -18.36
C HIS A 74 -19.95 5.43 -17.81
N TYR A 75 -19.65 5.16 -16.53
CA TYR A 75 -20.26 4.05 -15.81
C TYR A 75 -21.61 4.51 -15.23
N THR A 76 -22.68 3.83 -15.63
CA THR A 76 -24.02 3.92 -15.04
C THR A 76 -24.35 2.55 -14.44
N HIS A 77 -24.87 2.54 -13.21
CA HIS A 77 -25.02 1.27 -12.49
C HIS A 77 -26.15 0.39 -13.08
N GLU A 78 -27.11 0.99 -13.79
CA GLU A 78 -28.17 0.30 -14.54
C GLU A 78 -27.63 -0.48 -15.74
N GLU A 79 -26.49 -0.07 -16.30
CA GLU A 79 -25.87 -0.70 -17.45
C GLU A 79 -24.59 -1.45 -17.11
N HIS A 80 -24.40 -1.83 -15.84
CA HIS A 80 -23.20 -2.50 -15.35
C HIS A 80 -22.70 -3.62 -16.28
N ASP A 81 -23.58 -4.54 -16.67
CA ASP A 81 -23.20 -5.70 -17.47
C ASP A 81 -22.81 -5.28 -18.90
N LYS A 82 -23.55 -4.32 -19.50
CA LYS A 82 -23.22 -3.77 -20.83
C LYS A 82 -21.89 -3.01 -20.79
N PHE A 83 -21.66 -2.22 -19.75
CA PHE A 83 -20.43 -1.47 -19.54
C PHE A 83 -19.22 -2.38 -19.52
N PHE A 84 -19.27 -3.46 -18.74
CA PHE A 84 -18.16 -4.41 -18.68
C PHE A 84 -18.05 -5.27 -19.94
N GLU A 85 -19.12 -5.49 -20.70
CA GLU A 85 -19.04 -6.11 -22.03
C GLU A 85 -18.27 -5.22 -23.01
N VAL A 86 -18.56 -3.92 -23.03
CA VAL A 86 -17.82 -2.94 -23.83
C VAL A 86 -16.35 -2.88 -23.39
N CYS A 87 -16.09 -2.88 -22.08
CA CYS A 87 -14.74 -2.81 -21.51
C CYS A 87 -13.80 -3.92 -22.02
N LYS A 88 -14.32 -5.11 -22.33
CA LYS A 88 -13.53 -6.26 -22.85
C LYS A 88 -12.80 -5.98 -24.15
N ASN A 89 -13.21 -4.96 -24.89
CA ASN A 89 -12.68 -4.63 -26.21
C ASN A 89 -11.54 -3.61 -26.19
N PHE A 90 -11.22 -3.07 -25.01
CA PHE A 90 -10.08 -2.20 -24.76
C PHE A 90 -8.86 -2.98 -24.27
N ASP A 91 -7.68 -2.45 -24.54
CA ASP A 91 -6.41 -2.95 -24.02
C ASP A 91 -6.12 -2.43 -22.60
N ALA A 92 -6.65 -1.25 -22.26
CA ALA A 92 -6.53 -0.69 -20.92
C ALA A 92 -7.67 0.27 -20.52
N ILE A 93 -7.89 0.39 -19.21
CA ILE A 93 -8.92 1.24 -18.61
C ILE A 93 -8.29 2.12 -17.53
N ILE A 94 -8.48 3.43 -17.65
CA ILE A 94 -8.08 4.43 -16.67
C ILE A 94 -9.33 4.75 -15.83
N VAL A 95 -9.29 4.38 -14.55
CA VAL A 95 -10.41 4.58 -13.64
C VAL A 95 -10.34 5.98 -13.05
N ARG A 96 -11.33 6.79 -13.42
CA ARG A 96 -11.63 8.11 -12.88
C ARG A 96 -13.04 8.11 -12.28
N CYS A 97 -13.37 7.06 -11.53
CA CYS A 97 -14.58 7.00 -10.70
C CYS A 97 -14.16 7.15 -9.24
N ASN A 98 -14.46 8.30 -8.61
CA ASN A 98 -14.04 8.58 -7.24
C ASN A 98 -14.71 7.57 -6.28
N PRO A 99 -13.95 6.92 -5.38
CA PRO A 99 -14.52 5.99 -4.41
C PRO A 99 -15.72 6.58 -3.67
N GLY A 100 -16.80 5.81 -3.61
CA GLY A 100 -18.05 6.20 -2.93
C GLY A 100 -19.05 6.93 -3.83
N GLN A 101 -18.63 7.56 -4.93
CA GLN A 101 -19.57 8.20 -5.87
C GLN A 101 -20.51 7.18 -6.53
N ILE A 102 -20.06 5.95 -6.74
CA ILE A 102 -20.90 4.87 -7.28
C ILE A 102 -22.06 4.56 -6.33
N ASN A 103 -21.77 4.46 -5.02
CA ASN A 103 -22.81 4.25 -4.01
C ASN A 103 -23.73 5.47 -3.91
N ALA A 104 -23.18 6.69 -3.99
CA ALA A 104 -23.95 7.93 -3.92
C ALA A 104 -24.94 8.11 -5.08
N ASP A 105 -24.64 7.53 -6.24
CA ASP A 105 -25.55 7.50 -7.40
C ASP A 105 -26.59 6.35 -7.33
N GLY A 106 -26.51 5.47 -6.32
CA GLY A 106 -27.42 4.33 -6.14
C GLY A 106 -26.88 2.98 -6.63
N GLY A 107 -25.62 2.95 -7.08
CA GLY A 107 -24.92 1.74 -7.49
C GLY A 107 -24.21 1.00 -6.35
N SER A 108 -23.34 0.06 -6.71
CA SER A 108 -22.46 -0.66 -5.78
C SER A 108 -20.99 -0.51 -6.19
N GLN A 109 -20.19 0.13 -5.35
CA GLN A 109 -18.74 0.26 -5.51
C GLN A 109 -18.08 -1.11 -5.59
N ALA A 110 -18.44 -2.04 -4.68
CA ALA A 110 -17.90 -3.39 -4.68
C ALA A 110 -18.18 -4.13 -6.00
N LYS A 111 -19.40 -4.02 -6.54
CA LYS A 111 -19.74 -4.62 -7.84
C LYS A 111 -18.86 -4.06 -8.96
N PHE A 112 -18.64 -2.75 -9.00
CA PHE A 112 -17.78 -2.11 -9.99
C PHE A 112 -16.31 -2.54 -9.85
N ASP A 113 -15.79 -2.57 -8.63
CA ASP A 113 -14.42 -3.00 -8.33
C ASP A 113 -14.21 -4.47 -8.76
N ASP A 114 -15.18 -5.35 -8.51
CA ASP A 114 -15.13 -6.74 -8.96
C ASP A 114 -15.13 -6.88 -10.49
N GLY A 115 -15.91 -6.06 -11.18
CA GLY A 115 -15.87 -5.98 -12.65
C GLY A 115 -14.50 -5.53 -13.17
N MET A 116 -13.87 -4.54 -12.54
CA MET A 116 -12.52 -4.09 -12.90
C MET A 116 -11.46 -5.16 -12.61
N ARG A 117 -11.57 -5.90 -11.49
CA ARG A 117 -10.74 -7.09 -11.24
C ARG A 117 -10.95 -8.18 -12.28
N GLN A 118 -12.16 -8.34 -12.79
CA GLN A 118 -12.43 -9.28 -13.89
C GLN A 118 -11.75 -8.82 -15.19
N MET A 119 -11.76 -7.53 -15.52
CA MET A 119 -11.01 -7.01 -16.68
C MET A 119 -9.51 -7.33 -16.57
N ARG A 120 -8.93 -7.15 -15.37
CA ARG A 120 -7.55 -7.57 -15.09
C ARG A 120 -7.31 -9.06 -15.33
N LYS A 121 -8.23 -9.93 -14.90
CA LYS A 121 -8.13 -11.38 -15.16
C LYS A 121 -8.19 -11.74 -16.65
N LEU A 122 -8.82 -10.90 -17.47
CA LEU A 122 -8.85 -11.04 -18.93
C LEU A 122 -7.61 -10.46 -19.62
N GLY A 123 -6.62 -9.96 -18.86
CA GLY A 123 -5.40 -9.38 -19.39
C GLY A 123 -5.51 -7.89 -19.75
N ILE A 124 -6.65 -7.24 -19.44
CA ILE A 124 -6.86 -5.82 -19.68
C ILE A 124 -6.25 -5.04 -18.52
N GLN A 125 -5.37 -4.11 -18.83
CA GLN A 125 -4.72 -3.29 -17.81
C GLN A 125 -5.70 -2.29 -17.21
N VAL A 126 -5.71 -2.15 -15.88
CA VAL A 126 -6.57 -1.18 -15.18
C VAL A 126 -5.70 -0.27 -14.31
N TRP A 127 -5.91 1.05 -14.38
CA TRP A 127 -5.13 2.03 -13.61
C TRP A 127 -6.00 3.06 -12.88
N PRO A 128 -5.77 3.27 -11.57
CA PRO A 128 -5.26 2.24 -10.66
C PRO A 128 -6.17 1.00 -10.68
N SER A 129 -5.64 -0.19 -10.39
CA SER A 129 -6.51 -1.35 -10.15
C SER A 129 -7.26 -1.16 -8.82
N PRO A 130 -8.42 -1.83 -8.63
CA PRO A 130 -9.12 -1.83 -7.35
C PRO A 130 -8.22 -2.19 -6.16
N ASP A 131 -7.30 -3.13 -6.34
CA ASP A 131 -6.38 -3.55 -5.28
C ASP A 131 -5.38 -2.44 -4.95
N VAL A 132 -4.86 -1.71 -5.95
CA VAL A 132 -4.03 -0.53 -5.68
C VAL A 132 -4.82 0.53 -4.92
N MET A 133 -6.07 0.82 -5.30
CA MET A 133 -6.92 1.77 -4.59
C MET A 133 -7.23 1.34 -3.14
N GLU A 134 -7.41 0.03 -2.95
CA GLU A 134 -7.74 -0.57 -1.66
C GLU A 134 -6.53 -0.56 -0.70
N PHE A 135 -5.35 -0.95 -1.18
CA PHE A 135 -4.18 -1.14 -0.31
C PHE A 135 -3.25 0.07 -0.24
N MET A 136 -3.03 0.80 -1.34
CA MET A 136 -2.18 2.00 -1.34
C MET A 136 -2.93 3.21 -0.80
N GLY A 137 -4.22 3.33 -1.09
CA GLY A 137 -5.07 4.42 -0.60
C GLY A 137 -5.58 4.23 0.83
N ALA A 138 -5.41 3.05 1.44
CA ALA A 138 -5.78 2.81 2.84
C ALA A 138 -4.80 3.49 3.80
N LYS A 139 -5.28 3.93 4.97
CA LYS A 139 -4.40 4.55 5.96
C LYS A 139 -3.40 3.57 6.56
N ASP A 140 -3.69 2.27 6.60
CA ASP A 140 -2.73 1.26 7.08
C ASP A 140 -1.52 1.08 6.15
N ALA A 141 -1.53 1.66 4.95
CA ALA A 141 -0.35 1.78 4.08
C ALA A 141 0.83 2.42 4.84
N LEU A 142 0.54 3.39 5.72
CA LEU A 142 1.56 4.07 6.54
C LEU A 142 2.30 3.11 7.48
N CYS A 143 1.60 2.10 8.01
CA CYS A 143 2.18 1.07 8.87
C CYS A 143 3.03 0.10 8.04
N LYS A 144 2.58 -0.24 6.83
CA LYS A 144 3.27 -1.15 5.91
C LYS A 144 4.59 -0.56 5.41
N VAL A 145 4.66 0.76 5.24
CA VAL A 145 5.88 1.49 4.82
C VAL A 145 6.67 2.08 5.99
N ALA A 146 6.31 1.77 7.24
CA ALA A 146 6.90 2.37 8.44
C ALA A 146 8.42 2.19 8.57
N HIS A 147 8.97 1.14 7.94
CA HIS A 147 10.39 0.79 7.92
C HIS A 147 11.19 1.45 6.78
N LEU A 148 10.53 2.17 5.86
CA LEU A 148 11.19 2.94 4.79
C LEU A 148 11.73 4.28 5.33
N ASN A 149 12.52 5.01 4.55
CA ASN A 149 13.09 6.29 5.01
C ASN A 149 12.01 7.34 5.29
N ILE A 150 10.94 7.30 4.51
CA ILE A 150 9.72 8.09 4.66
C ILE A 150 8.77 7.58 5.75
N GLY A 151 9.13 6.50 6.43
CA GLY A 151 8.31 5.84 7.45
C GLY A 151 8.62 6.27 8.89
N LEU A 152 7.63 6.05 9.75
CA LEU A 152 7.75 6.13 11.21
C LEU A 152 7.45 4.76 11.81
N GLU A 153 8.47 4.12 12.38
CA GLU A 153 8.40 2.77 12.96
C GLU A 153 7.34 2.63 14.07
N ASP A 154 6.97 3.72 14.74
CA ASP A 154 5.91 3.77 15.75
C ASP A 154 4.55 4.18 15.19
N THR A 155 4.32 3.96 13.89
CA THR A 155 2.99 4.03 13.27
C THR A 155 2.31 2.67 13.39
N LEU A 156 1.21 2.62 14.12
CA LEU A 156 0.49 1.38 14.45
C LEU A 156 -0.89 1.38 13.79
N VAL A 157 -1.42 0.18 13.56
CA VAL A 157 -2.79 -0.04 13.12
C VAL A 157 -3.48 -1.02 14.04
N TYR A 158 -4.71 -0.71 14.42
CA TYR A 158 -5.55 -1.54 15.25
C TYR A 158 -6.81 -1.93 14.48
N TYR A 159 -7.15 -3.22 14.51
CA TYR A 159 -8.35 -3.76 13.84
C TYR A 159 -9.41 -4.27 14.84
N SER A 160 -9.10 -4.27 16.14
CA SER A 160 -10.02 -4.66 17.21
C SER A 160 -10.15 -3.53 18.25
N PRO A 161 -11.32 -3.39 18.90
CA PRO A 161 -11.51 -2.45 20.00
C PRO A 161 -10.50 -2.63 21.14
N GLU A 162 -10.20 -3.88 21.49
CA GLU A 162 -9.33 -4.25 22.60
C GLU A 162 -7.87 -3.85 22.32
N ASP A 163 -7.36 -4.17 21.12
CA ASP A 163 -6.00 -3.82 20.73
C ASP A 163 -5.83 -2.30 20.62
N PHE A 164 -6.84 -1.60 20.09
CA PHE A 164 -6.84 -0.15 20.03
C PHE A 164 -6.78 0.48 21.42
N ALA A 165 -7.67 0.07 22.33
CA ALA A 165 -7.71 0.62 23.68
C ALA A 165 -6.38 0.38 24.43
N ALA A 166 -5.82 -0.84 24.33
CA ALA A 166 -4.57 -1.18 25.00
C ALA A 166 -3.35 -0.49 24.37
N GLY A 167 -3.29 -0.45 23.03
CA GLY A 167 -2.17 0.14 22.28
C GLY A 167 -2.13 1.66 22.37
N PHE A 168 -3.27 2.31 22.14
CA PHE A 168 -3.38 3.77 22.18
C PHE A 168 -3.00 4.33 23.56
N LYS A 169 -3.43 3.71 24.66
CA LYS A 169 -3.05 4.15 26.00
C LYS A 169 -1.53 4.11 26.23
N LYS A 170 -0.81 3.19 25.60
CA LYS A 170 0.66 3.09 25.71
C LYS A 170 1.36 4.13 24.84
N THR A 171 0.92 4.30 23.58
CA THR A 171 1.53 5.28 22.68
C THR A 171 1.25 6.72 23.14
N MET A 172 0.04 6.99 23.62
CA MET A 172 -0.36 8.30 24.12
C MET A 172 0.39 8.69 25.40
N ALA A 173 0.68 7.73 26.28
CA ALA A 173 1.50 7.96 27.46
C ALA A 173 2.96 8.30 27.14
N PHE A 174 3.43 8.01 25.92
CA PHE A 174 4.81 8.22 25.50
C PHE A 174 5.02 9.56 24.79
N GLN A 175 4.11 9.99 23.92
CA GLN A 175 4.24 11.25 23.16
C GLN A 175 2.94 11.64 22.44
N PRO A 176 2.78 12.90 21.99
CA PRO A 176 1.66 13.34 21.16
C PRO A 176 1.39 12.45 19.94
N ARG A 177 0.12 12.17 19.66
CA ARG A 177 -0.33 11.21 18.62
C ARG A 177 -1.26 11.86 17.61
N VAL A 178 -1.40 11.21 16.46
CA VAL A 178 -2.42 11.48 15.45
C VAL A 178 -3.15 10.18 15.18
N ILE A 179 -4.46 10.13 15.43
CA ILE A 179 -5.29 8.98 15.05
C ILE A 179 -6.04 9.27 13.76
N LYS A 180 -6.20 8.26 12.92
CA LYS A 180 -6.84 8.37 11.60
C LYS A 180 -7.75 7.17 11.37
N GLN A 181 -8.96 7.45 10.88
CA GLN A 181 -9.83 6.43 10.28
C GLN A 181 -9.37 6.04 8.87
N ASN A 182 -9.72 4.84 8.40
CA ASN A 182 -9.31 4.36 7.07
C ASN A 182 -9.82 5.22 5.91
N ARG A 183 -11.13 5.51 5.94
CA ARG A 183 -11.83 6.23 4.88
C ARG A 183 -12.38 7.51 5.48
N GLY A 184 -12.09 8.62 4.82
CA GLY A 184 -12.46 9.97 5.23
C GLY A 184 -11.91 10.95 4.20
N SER A 185 -12.51 12.13 4.12
CA SER A 185 -12.07 13.17 3.20
C SER A 185 -11.77 14.44 3.97
N SER A 186 -10.86 15.26 3.46
CA SER A 186 -10.61 16.61 3.97
C SER A 186 -10.35 16.68 5.48
N GLY A 187 -9.64 15.71 6.06
CA GLY A 187 -9.27 15.76 7.48
C GLY A 187 -10.36 15.32 8.48
N GLU A 188 -11.55 14.94 8.03
CA GLU A 188 -12.63 14.46 8.91
C GLU A 188 -12.23 13.18 9.67
N GLY A 189 -12.45 13.18 10.99
CA GLY A 189 -12.10 12.05 11.86
C GLY A 189 -10.60 11.78 11.96
N ILE A 190 -9.76 12.78 11.66
CA ILE A 190 -8.33 12.77 11.94
C ILE A 190 -8.07 13.68 13.13
N TRP A 191 -7.53 13.12 14.21
CA TRP A 191 -7.35 13.84 15.46
C TRP A 191 -5.88 13.99 15.80
N ILE A 192 -5.46 15.22 16.09
CA ILE A 192 -4.18 15.54 16.70
C ILE A 192 -4.41 15.57 18.21
N ILE A 193 -3.62 14.78 18.95
CA ILE A 193 -3.90 14.46 20.35
C ILE A 193 -2.69 14.74 21.23
N LYS A 194 -2.91 15.47 22.32
CA LYS A 194 -1.94 15.69 23.40
C LYS A 194 -2.53 15.29 24.75
N LEU A 195 -1.68 14.88 25.69
CA LEU A 195 -2.07 14.76 27.08
C LEU A 195 -2.05 16.16 27.69
N LYS A 196 -3.18 16.58 28.28
CA LYS A 196 -3.34 17.92 28.86
C LYS A 196 -2.32 18.19 29.97
N ASP A 197 -2.04 17.18 30.80
CA ASP A 197 -1.08 17.28 31.90
C ASP A 197 0.40 17.22 31.43
N GLY A 198 0.65 16.86 30.16
CA GLY A 198 2.00 16.76 29.59
C GLY A 198 2.91 15.71 30.23
N ASN A 199 2.37 14.80 31.04
CA ASN A 199 3.09 13.80 31.84
C ASN A 199 3.53 12.56 31.02
N TYR A 200 4.25 12.81 29.93
CA TYR A 200 4.80 11.76 29.06
C TYR A 200 5.91 10.96 29.74
N CYS A 201 5.93 9.64 29.53
CA CYS A 201 7.03 8.78 29.97
C CYS A 201 8.24 8.86 29.05
N SER A 202 9.42 8.63 29.60
CA SER A 202 10.70 8.75 28.87
C SER A 202 11.01 7.52 28.03
N THR A 203 10.48 6.36 28.43
CA THR A 203 10.68 5.08 27.77
C THR A 203 9.34 4.50 27.33
N PHE A 204 9.24 4.08 26.08
CA PHE A 204 8.02 3.48 25.55
C PHE A 204 7.60 2.24 26.37
N GLY A 205 6.34 2.23 26.83
CA GLY A 205 5.78 1.14 27.64
C GLY A 205 6.02 1.26 29.15
N GLU A 206 6.77 2.26 29.62
CA GLU A 206 6.96 2.54 31.06
C GLU A 206 5.65 2.91 31.75
N ARG A 207 4.78 3.65 31.05
CA ARG A 207 3.46 4.08 31.51
C ARG A 207 2.40 3.67 30.49
N THR A 208 1.16 3.58 30.97
CA THR A 208 -0.05 3.48 30.16
C THR A 208 -1.03 4.53 30.70
N CYS A 209 -1.73 5.25 29.82
CA CYS A 209 -2.73 6.23 30.26
C CYS A 209 -3.87 5.58 31.03
N GLY A 210 -4.35 6.25 32.07
CA GLY A 210 -5.59 5.91 32.76
C GLY A 210 -6.81 6.38 31.96
N ASP A 211 -7.97 5.78 32.23
CA ASP A 211 -9.23 6.15 31.55
C ASP A 211 -9.62 7.61 31.75
N ASN A 212 -9.26 8.19 32.89
CA ASN A 212 -9.58 9.57 33.27
C ASN A 212 -8.50 10.59 32.87
N ASP A 213 -7.40 10.16 32.24
CA ASP A 213 -6.41 11.12 31.72
C ASP A 213 -7.08 12.00 30.66
N VAL A 214 -6.87 13.32 30.75
CA VAL A 214 -7.52 14.29 29.87
C VAL A 214 -6.65 14.55 28.62
N LEU A 215 -7.30 14.56 27.47
CA LEU A 215 -6.72 14.79 26.16
C LEU A 215 -7.15 16.15 25.62
N GLU A 216 -6.20 16.89 25.05
CA GLU A 216 -6.48 18.00 24.15
C GLU A 216 -6.52 17.45 22.72
N LEU A 217 -7.66 17.63 22.06
CA LEU A 217 -7.94 17.09 20.73
C LEU A 217 -8.14 18.23 19.74
N ILE A 218 -7.57 18.09 18.54
CA ILE A 218 -7.84 19.00 17.43
C ILE A 218 -8.18 18.19 16.18
N GLU A 219 -9.37 18.39 15.63
CA GLU A 219 -9.79 17.75 14.39
C GLU A 219 -9.12 18.43 13.19
N ALA A 220 -8.48 17.64 12.33
CA ALA A 220 -7.78 18.17 11.17
C ALA A 220 -8.71 18.75 10.09
N ASN A 221 -10.02 18.53 10.17
CA ASN A 221 -10.98 19.01 9.19
C ASN A 221 -11.08 20.54 9.16
N ASP A 222 -11.31 21.14 10.31
CA ASP A 222 -11.58 22.57 10.48
C ASP A 222 -10.76 23.21 11.62
N ASN A 223 -9.85 22.45 12.24
CA ASN A 223 -9.12 22.82 13.46
C ASN A 223 -10.02 23.00 14.69
N HIS A 224 -11.22 22.38 14.71
CA HIS A 224 -12.05 22.30 15.90
C HIS A 224 -11.28 21.65 17.05
N ALA A 225 -11.31 22.28 18.23
CA ALA A 225 -10.62 21.80 19.42
C ALA A 225 -11.63 21.48 20.52
N GLU A 226 -11.49 20.31 21.12
CA GLU A 226 -12.28 19.89 22.28
C GLU A 226 -11.44 19.03 23.22
N GLU A 227 -11.92 18.85 24.46
CA GLU A 227 -11.24 18.06 25.48
C GLU A 227 -12.09 16.84 25.83
N HIS A 228 -11.44 15.68 25.86
CA HIS A 228 -12.07 14.43 26.27
C HIS A 228 -11.12 13.59 27.09
N THR A 229 -11.66 12.73 27.94
CA THR A 229 -10.87 11.69 28.59
C THR A 229 -10.42 10.64 27.58
N VAL A 230 -9.37 9.89 27.95
CA VAL A 230 -8.92 8.73 27.17
C VAL A 230 -10.04 7.73 26.93
N ALA A 231 -10.89 7.46 27.93
CA ALA A 231 -12.03 6.56 27.78
C ALA A 231 -13.08 7.07 26.78
N GLU A 232 -13.39 8.37 26.83
CA GLU A 232 -14.36 9.00 25.93
C GLU A 232 -13.90 8.96 24.47
N LEU A 233 -12.63 9.27 24.20
CA LEU A 233 -12.06 9.16 22.85
C LEU A 233 -12.08 7.71 22.35
N ILE A 234 -11.70 6.75 23.20
CA ILE A 234 -11.70 5.33 22.81
C ILE A 234 -13.12 4.88 22.45
N GLU A 235 -14.10 5.23 23.28
CA GLU A 235 -15.52 4.94 23.02
C GLU A 235 -16.00 5.61 21.72
N PHE A 236 -15.64 6.88 21.49
CA PHE A 236 -15.98 7.58 20.25
C PHE A 236 -15.41 6.89 19.00
N CYS A 237 -14.13 6.52 19.03
CA CYS A 237 -13.50 5.81 17.92
C CYS A 237 -14.10 4.41 17.68
N ILE A 238 -14.58 3.72 18.71
CA ILE A 238 -15.16 2.37 18.57
C ILE A 238 -16.65 2.43 18.19
N ASN A 239 -17.43 3.20 18.95
CA ASN A 239 -18.90 3.18 18.95
C ASN A 239 -19.54 4.49 18.46
N GLY A 240 -18.74 5.54 18.23
CA GLY A 240 -19.23 6.86 17.86
C GLY A 240 -19.77 7.64 19.05
N ARG A 241 -20.69 8.57 18.78
CA ARG A 241 -21.33 9.38 19.82
C ARG A 241 -22.31 8.54 20.65
N THR A 242 -21.94 8.26 21.89
CA THR A 242 -22.75 7.55 22.89
C THR A 242 -22.74 8.31 24.22
N ASN A 243 -23.60 7.93 25.17
CA ASN A 243 -23.56 8.51 26.52
C ASN A 243 -22.21 8.28 27.24
N LYS A 244 -21.40 7.31 26.78
CA LYS A 244 -20.08 7.01 27.34
C LYS A 244 -18.94 7.76 26.65
N SER A 245 -19.17 8.25 25.42
CA SER A 245 -18.17 9.04 24.70
C SER A 245 -18.15 10.50 25.14
N GLY A 246 -19.11 10.94 25.96
CA GLY A 246 -19.31 12.37 26.24
C GLY A 246 -19.97 13.12 25.09
N GLU A 247 -20.04 14.44 25.20
CA GLU A 247 -20.64 15.32 24.19
C GLU A 247 -19.60 15.77 23.16
N TRP A 248 -19.76 15.36 21.90
CA TRP A 248 -18.88 15.74 20.79
C TRP A 248 -19.53 16.81 19.93
N THR A 249 -18.79 17.86 19.60
CA THR A 249 -19.27 18.94 18.72
C THR A 249 -18.58 19.01 17.37
N SER A 250 -17.58 18.14 17.16
CA SER A 250 -16.83 17.99 15.92
C SER A 250 -17.65 17.46 14.74
N ASN A 251 -17.05 17.49 13.54
CA ASN A 251 -17.69 16.95 12.34
C ASN A 251 -17.59 15.43 12.29
N GLY A 252 -16.42 14.87 12.61
CA GLY A 252 -16.18 13.42 12.58
C GLY A 252 -17.18 12.62 13.41
N ALA A 253 -17.63 11.48 12.87
CA ALA A 253 -18.69 10.68 13.50
C ALA A 253 -18.19 9.57 14.45
N GLY A 254 -16.88 9.30 14.49
CA GLY A 254 -16.31 8.16 15.21
C GLY A 254 -16.54 6.83 14.48
N LYS A 255 -16.65 5.71 15.20
CA LYS A 255 -16.96 4.37 14.65
C LYS A 255 -15.95 3.82 13.64
N TYR A 256 -14.67 4.05 13.86
CA TYR A 256 -13.59 3.71 12.94
C TYR A 256 -13.41 2.20 12.74
N LEU A 257 -13.96 1.38 13.65
CA LEU A 257 -13.92 -0.09 13.60
C LEU A 257 -15.24 -0.73 13.13
N GLU A 258 -16.24 0.07 12.73
CA GLU A 258 -17.55 -0.43 12.31
C GLU A 258 -17.43 -1.38 11.10
N GLY A 259 -18.19 -2.48 11.13
CA GLY A 259 -18.12 -3.54 10.11
C GLY A 259 -16.86 -4.42 10.17
N GLY A 260 -15.90 -4.10 11.05
CA GLY A 260 -14.66 -4.85 11.24
C GLY A 260 -13.70 -4.76 10.06
N LYS A 261 -12.58 -5.49 10.16
CA LYS A 261 -11.48 -5.44 9.18
C LYS A 261 -11.93 -5.68 7.73
N ALA A 262 -12.87 -6.59 7.51
CA ALA A 262 -13.37 -6.91 6.17
C ALA A 262 -14.13 -5.74 5.51
N ALA A 263 -14.77 -4.88 6.30
CA ALA A 263 -15.39 -3.64 5.82
C ALA A 263 -14.39 -2.47 5.76
N GLY A 264 -13.10 -2.72 6.05
CA GLY A 264 -12.07 -1.69 6.13
C GLY A 264 -12.01 -0.94 7.47
N GLY A 265 -12.67 -1.44 8.52
CA GLY A 265 -12.61 -0.89 9.86
C GLY A 265 -11.22 -1.03 10.47
N MET A 266 -10.59 0.09 10.82
CA MET A 266 -9.28 0.17 11.46
C MET A 266 -9.06 1.56 12.10
N VAL A 267 -8.16 1.64 13.06
CA VAL A 267 -7.60 2.91 13.58
C VAL A 267 -6.10 2.92 13.32
N VAL A 268 -5.60 3.96 12.65
CA VAL A 268 -4.16 4.19 12.49
C VAL A 268 -3.71 5.21 13.52
N ASP A 269 -2.67 4.87 14.27
CA ASP A 269 -2.08 5.66 15.35
C ASP A 269 -0.64 6.02 14.97
N GLN A 270 -0.42 7.28 14.60
CA GLN A 270 0.87 7.80 14.14
C GLN A 270 1.42 8.82 15.14
N ARG A 271 2.74 8.96 15.24
CA ARG A 271 3.36 10.05 15.99
C ARG A 271 2.96 11.41 15.41
N PHE A 272 2.65 12.37 16.27
CA PHE A 272 2.48 13.74 15.82
C PHE A 272 3.81 14.36 15.40
N CYS A 273 3.85 14.94 14.21
CA CYS A 273 5.00 15.66 13.68
C CYS A 273 4.76 17.18 13.84
N PRO A 274 5.40 17.85 14.81
CA PRO A 274 5.03 19.21 15.21
C PRO A 274 5.31 20.27 14.14
N ARG A 275 6.24 20.00 13.21
CA ARG A 275 6.52 20.91 12.08
C ARG A 275 5.47 20.86 10.97
N ILE A 276 4.33 20.17 11.17
CA ILE A 276 3.17 20.29 10.26
C ILE A 276 2.69 21.75 10.10
N VAL A 277 2.94 22.60 11.11
CA VAL A 277 2.67 24.06 11.04
C VAL A 277 3.53 24.79 10.00
N GLU A 278 4.68 24.20 9.61
CA GLU A 278 5.50 24.71 8.50
C GLU A 278 4.93 24.32 7.14
N GLY A 279 3.97 23.39 7.12
CA GLY A 279 3.26 22.93 5.95
C GLY A 279 3.64 21.53 5.52
N GLU A 280 2.74 20.94 4.75
CA GLU A 280 2.87 19.62 4.16
C GLU A 280 3.27 19.74 2.69
N LEU A 281 4.09 18.82 2.19
CA LEU A 281 4.44 18.75 0.77
C LEU A 281 3.60 17.68 0.09
N ARG A 282 2.85 18.06 -0.94
CA ARG A 282 2.20 17.14 -1.88
C ARG A 282 3.06 16.98 -3.12
N TYR A 283 3.60 15.79 -3.31
CA TYR A 283 4.35 15.39 -4.49
C TYR A 283 3.39 14.83 -5.53
N ASN A 284 3.24 15.50 -6.67
CA ASN A 284 2.44 15.03 -7.80
C ASN A 284 3.30 14.18 -8.71
N SER A 285 2.87 12.95 -8.96
CA SER A 285 3.66 11.96 -9.70
C SER A 285 2.89 11.36 -10.85
N VAL A 286 3.59 11.15 -11.96
CA VAL A 286 3.13 10.40 -13.13
C VAL A 286 3.94 9.12 -13.25
N GLY A 287 3.34 8.00 -12.84
CA GLY A 287 4.09 6.77 -12.66
C GLY A 287 5.18 6.95 -11.60
N ASP A 288 6.43 6.71 -11.98
CA ASP A 288 7.63 6.88 -11.16
C ASP A 288 8.29 8.27 -11.28
N ALA A 289 7.69 9.21 -12.01
CA ALA A 289 8.25 10.54 -12.24
C ALA A 289 7.54 11.61 -11.40
N LEU A 290 8.30 12.37 -10.62
CA LEU A 290 7.81 13.59 -9.96
C LEU A 290 7.60 14.69 -11.01
N VAL A 291 6.43 15.32 -11.02
CA VAL A 291 6.10 16.40 -11.97
C VAL A 291 5.87 17.75 -11.33
N GLY A 292 5.63 17.80 -10.02
CA GLY A 292 5.47 19.06 -9.30
C GLY A 292 5.25 18.86 -7.81
N ILE A 293 5.60 19.87 -7.03
CA ILE A 293 5.51 19.87 -5.57
C ILE A 293 4.57 21.01 -5.16
N ILE A 294 3.59 20.71 -4.31
CA ILE A 294 2.71 21.70 -3.72
C ILE A 294 3.01 21.76 -2.22
N HIS A 295 3.46 22.91 -1.74
CA HIS A 295 3.63 23.16 -0.32
C HIS A 295 2.35 23.78 0.23
N LYS A 296 1.64 23.02 1.06
CA LYS A 296 0.37 23.37 1.68
C LYS A 296 0.64 23.83 3.11
N LYS A 297 0.73 25.14 3.33
CA LYS A 297 0.97 25.70 4.66
C LYS A 297 -0.36 26.05 5.34
N PRO A 298 -0.62 25.59 6.58
CA PRO A 298 -1.78 26.03 7.35
C PRO A 298 -1.86 27.55 7.44
N LYS A 299 -3.08 28.08 7.62
CA LYS A 299 -3.28 29.48 8.01
C LYS A 299 -2.51 29.74 9.32
N GLU A 300 -2.01 30.96 9.50
CA GLU A 300 -1.36 31.35 10.76
C GLU A 300 -2.24 31.01 11.98
N GLY A 301 -1.64 30.34 12.97
CA GLY A 301 -2.34 29.80 14.15
C GLY A 301 -3.05 28.46 13.95
N GLY A 302 -3.18 27.97 12.71
CA GLY A 302 -3.75 26.66 12.39
C GLY A 302 -2.70 25.55 12.32
N ILE A 303 -3.16 24.30 12.35
CA ILE A 303 -2.32 23.10 12.29
C ILE A 303 -2.66 22.17 11.11
N SER A 304 -3.83 22.38 10.47
CA SER A 304 -4.26 21.66 9.28
C SER A 304 -4.15 22.52 8.02
N ALA A 305 -3.69 21.92 6.93
CA ALA A 305 -3.57 22.54 5.62
C ALA A 305 -4.73 22.18 4.66
N VAL A 306 -5.85 21.67 5.17
CA VAL A 306 -7.01 21.24 4.37
C VAL A 306 -7.61 22.41 3.57
N GLY A 307 -8.10 22.14 2.36
CA GLY A 307 -8.74 23.15 1.51
C GLY A 307 -9.91 23.84 2.19
N GLY A 308 -10.04 25.16 2.03
CA GLY A 308 -11.10 25.97 2.65
C GLY A 308 -10.76 26.56 4.02
N THR A 309 -9.66 26.14 4.66
CA THR A 309 -9.22 26.64 5.98
C THR A 309 -8.43 27.96 5.93
N GLY A 310 -8.23 28.53 4.74
CA GLY A 310 -7.36 29.69 4.53
C GLY A 310 -5.86 29.35 4.42
N SER A 311 -5.56 28.07 4.15
CA SER A 311 -4.20 27.59 3.89
C SER A 311 -3.56 28.23 2.66
N ILE A 312 -2.25 28.42 2.71
CA ILE A 312 -1.43 29.01 1.64
C ILE A 312 -0.79 27.90 0.82
N TYR A 313 -0.97 27.95 -0.49
CA TYR A 313 -0.46 26.96 -1.44
C TYR A 313 0.66 27.57 -2.26
N THR A 314 1.85 26.98 -2.20
CA THR A 314 2.99 27.35 -3.06
C THR A 314 3.32 26.20 -4.00
N TYR A 315 3.53 26.50 -5.27
CA TYR A 315 3.79 25.51 -6.31
C TYR A 315 5.26 25.57 -6.73
N TYR A 316 5.89 24.41 -6.81
CA TYR A 316 7.28 24.26 -7.19
C TYR A 316 7.43 23.20 -8.28
N GLY A 317 8.50 23.35 -9.08
CA GLY A 317 8.90 22.32 -10.03
C GLY A 317 9.50 21.08 -9.36
N PRO A 318 9.65 19.97 -10.10
CA PRO A 318 10.18 18.71 -9.55
C PRO A 318 11.65 18.78 -9.15
N GLU A 319 12.40 19.76 -9.64
CA GLU A 319 13.83 19.97 -9.37
C GLU A 319 14.11 20.98 -8.24
N GLU A 320 13.09 21.38 -7.47
CA GLU A 320 13.20 22.41 -6.44
C GLU A 320 14.32 22.10 -5.41
N PRO A 321 15.39 22.92 -5.35
CA PRO A 321 16.54 22.65 -4.48
C PRO A 321 16.20 22.55 -2.99
N LYS A 322 15.18 23.28 -2.51
CA LYS A 322 14.75 23.24 -1.10
C LYS A 322 14.38 21.83 -0.62
N PHE A 323 13.84 20.99 -1.50
CA PHE A 323 13.34 19.66 -1.15
C PHE A 323 14.21 18.54 -1.69
N ARG A 324 15.39 18.85 -2.23
CA ARG A 324 16.25 17.90 -2.92
C ARG A 324 16.59 16.66 -2.09
N ASN A 325 16.86 16.83 -0.80
CA ASN A 325 17.12 15.70 0.10
C ASN A 325 15.93 14.74 0.19
N LEU A 326 14.70 15.26 0.32
CA LEU A 326 13.49 14.44 0.27
C LEU A 326 13.33 13.81 -1.12
N THR A 327 13.37 14.61 -2.19
CA THR A 327 13.20 14.14 -3.57
C THR A 327 14.13 12.99 -3.91
N ASP A 328 15.43 13.16 -3.66
CA ASP A 328 16.46 12.18 -4.03
C ASP A 328 16.30 10.89 -3.22
N ASN A 329 16.00 10.97 -1.91
CA ASN A 329 15.77 9.77 -1.10
C ASN A 329 14.47 9.08 -1.49
N PHE A 330 13.38 9.82 -1.65
CA PHE A 330 12.08 9.25 -1.98
C PHE A 330 12.11 8.54 -3.34
N LEU A 331 12.58 9.21 -4.40
CA LEU A 331 12.56 8.63 -5.75
C LEU A 331 13.53 7.46 -5.91
N ASN A 332 14.72 7.53 -5.30
CA ASN A 332 15.77 6.52 -5.52
C ASN A 332 15.78 5.38 -4.50
N LYS A 333 15.28 5.61 -3.28
CA LYS A 333 15.34 4.62 -2.19
C LYS A 333 13.97 4.08 -1.81
N ASP A 334 12.97 4.93 -1.67
CA ASP A 334 11.67 4.52 -1.12
C ASP A 334 10.69 4.07 -2.22
N LEU A 335 10.57 4.84 -3.30
CA LEU A 335 9.58 4.64 -4.37
C LEU A 335 9.60 3.21 -4.97
N PRO A 336 10.77 2.60 -5.28
CA PRO A 336 10.81 1.21 -5.76
C PRO A 336 10.29 0.17 -4.75
N LEU A 337 10.26 0.53 -3.45
CA LEU A 337 9.89 -0.36 -2.36
C LEU A 337 8.44 -0.18 -1.88
N ILE A 338 7.75 0.89 -2.29
CA ILE A 338 6.37 1.15 -1.87
C ILE A 338 5.43 0.02 -2.28
N MET A 339 5.35 -0.29 -3.58
CA MET A 339 4.42 -1.33 -4.07
C MET A 339 4.73 -2.70 -3.45
N PRO A 340 6.00 -3.16 -3.37
CA PRO A 340 6.36 -4.37 -2.61
C PRO A 340 5.95 -4.34 -1.13
N ALA A 341 6.22 -3.25 -0.40
CA ALA A 341 5.86 -3.13 1.01
C ALA A 341 4.34 -3.20 1.24
N LEU A 342 3.56 -2.76 0.27
CA LEU A 342 2.09 -2.84 0.29
C LEU A 342 1.53 -4.21 -0.14
N GLY A 343 2.38 -5.18 -0.51
CA GLY A 343 1.96 -6.47 -1.06
C GLY A 343 1.51 -6.41 -2.51
N LEU A 344 1.87 -5.34 -3.23
CA LEU A 344 1.44 -5.02 -4.59
C LEU A 344 2.61 -5.08 -5.60
N ALA A 345 3.63 -5.90 -5.36
CA ALA A 345 4.84 -5.94 -6.20
C ALA A 345 4.57 -6.25 -7.70
N ALA A 346 3.46 -6.91 -8.01
CA ALA A 346 3.04 -7.23 -9.37
C ALA A 346 2.19 -6.13 -10.03
N GLU A 347 1.77 -5.11 -9.28
CA GLU A 347 1.00 -3.98 -9.80
C GLU A 347 1.94 -2.84 -10.23
N PRO A 348 1.68 -2.19 -11.37
CA PRO A 348 2.36 -0.95 -11.68
C PRO A 348 1.95 0.13 -10.68
N ILE A 349 2.89 1.01 -10.33
CA ILE A 349 2.60 2.26 -9.63
C ILE A 349 1.54 3.06 -10.43
N PRO A 350 0.60 3.77 -9.78
CA PRO A 350 -0.44 4.50 -10.49
C PRO A 350 0.10 5.49 -11.53
N LEU A 351 -0.65 5.67 -12.62
CA LEU A 351 -0.31 6.61 -13.67
C LEU A 351 -0.40 8.08 -13.22
N TRP A 352 -1.28 8.41 -12.27
CA TRP A 352 -1.38 9.72 -11.64
C TRP A 352 -1.73 9.54 -10.17
N TRP A 353 -0.89 10.05 -9.28
CA TRP A 353 -1.04 9.89 -7.84
C TRP A 353 -0.23 10.94 -7.09
N THR A 354 -0.49 11.08 -5.80
CA THR A 354 0.27 11.97 -4.93
C THR A 354 0.74 11.29 -3.65
N THR A 355 1.84 11.81 -3.12
CA THR A 355 2.32 11.50 -1.77
C THR A 355 2.42 12.78 -0.97
N ASP A 356 1.91 12.74 0.25
CA ASP A 356 1.80 13.89 1.13
C ASP A 356 2.80 13.70 2.29
N PHE A 357 3.77 14.62 2.44
CA PHE A 357 4.89 14.53 3.37
C PHE A 357 4.85 15.59 4.45
N ILE A 358 5.22 15.18 5.66
CA ILE A 358 5.30 16.02 6.84
C ILE A 358 6.73 16.00 7.36
N LEU A 359 7.26 17.18 7.67
CA LEU A 359 8.58 17.33 8.24
C LEU A 359 8.58 16.88 9.71
N ALA A 360 9.45 15.93 10.06
CA ALA A 360 9.46 15.29 11.38
C ALA A 360 10.74 15.55 12.18
N SER A 361 11.82 15.99 11.53
CA SER A 361 13.06 16.33 12.24
C SER A 361 12.89 17.60 13.10
N PRO A 362 13.69 17.79 14.16
CA PRO A 362 13.64 18.98 15.01
C PRO A 362 13.81 20.30 14.24
N VAL A 363 13.23 21.38 14.76
CA VAL A 363 13.44 22.73 14.23
C VAL A 363 14.94 23.06 14.21
N GLY A 364 15.42 23.62 13.11
CA GLY A 364 16.85 23.94 12.92
C GLY A 364 17.69 22.79 12.37
N THR A 365 17.11 21.62 12.10
CA THR A 365 17.80 20.53 11.37
C THR A 365 18.21 21.04 9.99
N PRO A 366 19.49 20.88 9.58
CA PRO A 366 19.94 21.22 8.22
C PRO A 366 19.12 20.49 7.16
N SER A 367 18.78 21.16 6.05
CA SER A 367 17.91 20.63 4.99
C SER A 367 18.37 19.28 4.40
N ASP A 368 19.68 19.03 4.37
CA ASP A 368 20.30 17.78 3.91
C ASP A 368 20.21 16.64 4.94
N GLN A 369 19.77 16.93 6.16
CA GLN A 369 19.57 16.00 7.27
C GLN A 369 18.10 15.90 7.70
N GLU A 370 17.22 16.68 7.09
CA GLU A 370 15.79 16.67 7.41
C GLU A 370 15.17 15.29 7.16
N LYS A 371 14.34 14.85 8.10
CA LYS A 371 13.54 13.64 7.95
C LYS A 371 12.10 14.01 7.66
N TRP A 372 11.61 13.54 6.52
CA TRP A 372 10.24 13.73 6.05
C TRP A 372 9.51 12.41 6.10
N ILE A 373 8.26 12.45 6.55
CA ILE A 373 7.43 11.28 6.79
C ILE A 373 6.18 11.34 5.93
N VAL A 374 5.78 10.22 5.35
CA VAL A 374 4.51 10.13 4.62
C VAL A 374 3.31 10.22 5.57
N GLY A 375 2.40 11.14 5.26
CA GLY A 375 1.11 11.32 5.93
C GLY A 375 -0.03 10.60 5.22
N GLU A 376 0.02 10.49 3.89
CA GLU A 376 -0.91 9.73 3.05
C GLU A 376 -0.40 9.51 1.61
N PHE A 377 -0.97 8.51 0.94
CA PHE A 377 -0.91 8.32 -0.50
C PHE A 377 -2.30 8.54 -1.10
N ASN A 378 -2.39 9.32 -2.17
CA ASN A 378 -3.63 9.47 -2.93
C ASN A 378 -3.43 8.86 -4.32
N CYS A 379 -4.03 7.70 -4.57
CA CYS A 379 -3.82 6.92 -5.79
C CYS A 379 -5.05 6.78 -6.69
N SER A 380 -6.22 7.29 -6.25
CA SER A 380 -7.46 7.27 -7.01
C SER A 380 -8.03 8.67 -7.20
N CYS A 381 -8.38 9.01 -8.44
CA CYS A 381 -9.14 10.20 -8.79
C CYS A 381 -8.59 11.54 -8.26
N VAL A 382 -7.27 11.61 -8.03
CA VAL A 382 -6.64 12.87 -7.65
C VAL A 382 -6.79 13.88 -8.78
N GLY A 383 -7.24 15.08 -8.43
CA GLY A 383 -7.39 16.20 -9.35
C GLY A 383 -6.07 16.78 -9.81
N ILE A 384 -5.96 17.21 -11.06
CA ILE A 384 -4.92 18.15 -11.47
C ILE A 384 -5.30 19.54 -10.96
N SER A 385 -4.56 20.11 -10.01
CA SER A 385 -4.87 21.44 -9.44
C SER A 385 -4.94 22.54 -10.49
N LYS A 386 -4.16 22.40 -11.57
CA LYS A 386 -4.15 23.31 -12.73
C LYS A 386 -5.47 23.32 -13.52
N CYS A 387 -6.30 22.28 -13.38
CA CYS A 387 -7.60 22.20 -14.03
C CYS A 387 -8.76 22.64 -13.12
N LEU A 388 -8.50 23.09 -11.88
CA LEU A 388 -9.55 23.55 -10.96
C LEU A 388 -10.44 24.68 -11.50
N PRO A 389 -9.98 25.59 -12.38
CA PRO A 389 -10.86 26.59 -12.98
C PRO A 389 -12.03 25.99 -13.80
N ALA A 390 -11.90 24.75 -14.29
CA ALA A 390 -12.97 24.03 -14.98
C ALA A 390 -13.94 23.31 -14.03
N TYR A 391 -13.70 23.32 -12.71
CA TYR A 391 -14.55 22.65 -11.74
C TYR A 391 -15.82 23.46 -11.42
N CYS A 392 -16.99 22.84 -11.60
CA CYS A 392 -18.28 23.40 -11.24
C CYS A 392 -18.47 23.53 -9.72
N LYS A 393 -18.90 24.70 -9.30
CA LYS A 393 -19.30 25.05 -7.92
C LYS A 393 -20.31 26.18 -7.98
N ASP A 394 -20.94 26.51 -6.86
CA ASP A 394 -22.01 27.53 -6.84
C ASP A 394 -21.59 28.89 -7.40
N ALA A 395 -20.32 29.28 -7.19
CA ALA A 395 -19.77 30.52 -7.75
C ALA A 395 -19.49 30.44 -9.27
N THR A 396 -19.29 29.24 -9.82
CA THR A 396 -18.92 28.99 -11.23
C THR A 396 -19.67 27.76 -11.76
N PRO A 397 -21.02 27.79 -11.84
CA PRO A 397 -21.83 26.59 -12.13
C PRO A 397 -21.66 26.09 -13.57
N ASN A 398 -21.17 26.94 -14.46
CA ASN A 398 -20.94 26.62 -15.87
C ASN A 398 -19.45 26.38 -16.21
N ALA A 399 -18.58 26.30 -15.19
CA ALA A 399 -17.15 26.09 -15.39
C ALA A 399 -16.87 24.88 -16.30
N CYS A 400 -15.93 25.06 -17.22
CA CYS A 400 -15.63 24.10 -18.28
C CYS A 400 -14.16 24.20 -18.73
N TYR A 401 -13.79 23.37 -19.70
CA TYR A 401 -12.41 23.27 -20.20
C TYR A 401 -11.79 24.61 -20.62
N THR A 402 -12.57 25.52 -21.20
CA THR A 402 -12.07 26.83 -21.66
C THR A 402 -11.84 27.83 -20.53
N ASP A 403 -12.30 27.54 -19.31
CA ASP A 403 -12.03 28.37 -18.14
C ASP A 403 -10.63 28.10 -17.54
N ILE A 404 -9.94 27.05 -18.01
CA ILE A 404 -8.56 26.76 -17.62
C ILE A 404 -7.62 27.79 -18.26
N PRO A 405 -6.82 28.55 -17.47
CA PRO A 405 -5.83 29.47 -18.00
C PRO A 405 -4.85 28.76 -18.95
N ALA A 406 -4.43 29.43 -20.02
CA ALA A 406 -3.60 28.80 -21.06
C ALA A 406 -2.30 28.18 -20.53
N GLU A 407 -1.63 28.83 -19.57
CA GLU A 407 -0.40 28.30 -18.96
C GLU A 407 -0.69 27.07 -18.08
N ASP A 408 -1.77 27.11 -17.29
CA ASP A 408 -2.17 25.97 -16.46
C ASP A 408 -2.61 24.78 -17.33
N LEU A 409 -3.30 25.05 -18.44
CA LEU A 409 -3.70 24.03 -19.41
C LEU A 409 -2.46 23.40 -20.08
N LYS A 410 -1.47 24.22 -20.45
CA LYS A 410 -0.21 23.73 -21.03
C LYS A 410 0.53 22.80 -20.07
N GLU A 411 0.60 23.15 -18.79
CA GLU A 411 1.17 22.28 -17.76
C GLU A 411 0.37 20.98 -17.60
N ALA A 412 -0.97 21.07 -17.49
CA ALA A 412 -1.84 19.92 -17.36
C ALA A 412 -1.72 18.94 -18.55
N MET A 413 -1.65 19.48 -19.77
CA MET A 413 -1.38 18.71 -20.98
C MET A 413 0.01 18.06 -20.96
N GLY A 414 1.01 18.72 -20.36
CA GLY A 414 2.33 18.13 -20.10
C GLY A 414 2.25 16.90 -19.20
N TYR A 415 1.50 16.97 -18.09
CA TYR A 415 1.26 15.83 -17.22
C TYR A 415 0.53 14.69 -17.96
N GLY A 416 -0.50 15.02 -18.74
CA GLY A 416 -1.21 14.07 -19.60
C GLY A 416 -0.28 13.37 -20.60
N ASN A 417 0.55 14.13 -21.31
CA ASN A 417 1.50 13.57 -22.28
C ASN A 417 2.49 12.59 -21.62
N LEU A 418 3.03 12.93 -20.45
CA LEU A 418 3.89 12.02 -19.70
C LEU A 418 3.12 10.76 -19.27
N MET A 419 1.86 10.91 -18.85
CA MET A 419 0.99 9.79 -18.48
C MET A 419 0.79 8.83 -19.65
N GLY A 420 0.53 9.37 -20.86
CA GLY A 420 0.43 8.59 -22.09
C GLY A 420 1.71 7.85 -22.44
N GLN A 421 2.87 8.50 -22.29
CA GLN A 421 4.18 7.85 -22.50
C GLN A 421 4.42 6.70 -21.52
N LYS A 422 4.12 6.89 -20.23
CA LYS A 422 4.27 5.84 -19.20
C LYS A 422 3.30 4.68 -19.46
N ALA A 423 2.05 4.98 -19.77
CA ALA A 423 1.04 3.97 -20.11
C ALA A 423 1.47 3.13 -21.33
N LEU A 424 1.91 3.79 -22.41
CA LEU A 424 2.44 3.11 -23.60
C LEU A 424 3.62 2.20 -23.24
N GLY A 425 4.54 2.67 -22.41
CA GLY A 425 5.70 1.89 -21.95
C GLY A 425 5.31 0.64 -21.16
N ILE A 426 4.29 0.74 -20.31
CA ILE A 426 3.76 -0.40 -19.54
C ILE A 426 3.08 -1.42 -20.48
N LEU A 427 2.20 -0.97 -21.38
CA LEU A 427 1.48 -1.86 -22.31
C LEU A 427 2.39 -2.53 -23.34
N SER A 428 3.41 -1.82 -23.82
CA SER A 428 4.38 -2.40 -24.76
C SER A 428 5.21 -3.52 -24.12
N LYS A 429 5.54 -3.38 -22.82
CA LYS A 429 6.25 -4.42 -22.07
C LYS A 429 5.38 -5.67 -21.86
N SER A 430 4.10 -5.52 -21.54
CA SER A 430 3.19 -6.66 -21.35
C SER A 430 2.93 -7.45 -22.65
N GLN A 431 2.89 -6.78 -23.80
CA GLN A 431 2.86 -7.45 -25.11
C GLN A 431 4.16 -8.21 -25.42
N SER A 432 5.31 -7.64 -25.07
CA SER A 432 6.60 -8.33 -25.29
C SER A 432 6.76 -9.59 -24.44
N SER A 433 6.27 -9.60 -23.19
CA SER A 433 6.33 -10.79 -22.33
C SER A 433 5.37 -11.89 -22.76
N THR A 434 4.20 -11.54 -23.31
CA THR A 434 3.23 -12.50 -23.88
C THR A 434 3.69 -13.06 -25.23
N ALA A 435 4.35 -12.25 -26.07
CA ALA A 435 4.93 -12.72 -27.34
C ALA A 435 6.10 -13.69 -27.13
N VAL A 436 6.92 -13.49 -26.10
CA VAL A 436 8.04 -14.38 -25.76
C VAL A 436 7.55 -15.70 -25.14
N ALA A 437 6.41 -15.72 -24.43
CA ALA A 437 5.83 -16.96 -23.90
C ALA A 437 5.28 -17.92 -24.97
N GLY A 438 5.04 -17.43 -26.19
CA GLY A 438 4.55 -18.22 -27.33
C GLY A 438 5.61 -18.78 -28.28
N ALA A 439 6.89 -18.42 -28.09
CA ALA A 439 8.00 -18.90 -28.91
C ALA A 439 8.95 -19.75 -28.07
N THR A 440 9.22 -20.96 -28.55
CA THR A 440 10.14 -21.96 -27.95
C THR A 440 11.44 -21.35 -27.44
N ALA A 441 11.84 -21.80 -26.25
CA ALA A 441 13.02 -21.40 -25.52
C ALA A 441 14.30 -21.41 -26.37
N ALA A 442 14.88 -20.22 -26.54
CA ALA A 442 16.31 -20.04 -26.79
C ALA A 442 16.85 -19.12 -25.68
N ALA A 443 17.87 -19.60 -24.98
CA ALA A 443 18.48 -18.89 -23.85
C ALA A 443 19.06 -17.54 -24.30
N PRO A 444 18.84 -16.43 -23.56
CA PRO A 444 19.53 -15.20 -23.84
C PRO A 444 20.95 -15.22 -23.27
N SER A 445 21.87 -14.72 -24.09
CA SER A 445 23.29 -14.53 -23.81
C SER A 445 23.55 -13.54 -22.68
N THR A 446 24.65 -13.77 -21.98
CA THR A 446 25.29 -12.90 -20.99
C THR A 446 25.64 -11.50 -21.51
N ALA A 447 25.22 -10.43 -20.83
CA ALA A 447 26.11 -9.38 -20.29
C ALA A 447 25.36 -8.16 -19.70
N LYS A 448 25.77 -7.80 -18.47
CA LYS A 448 25.95 -6.47 -17.85
C LYS A 448 24.79 -5.46 -17.84
N GLY A 449 24.35 -5.17 -16.61
CA GLY A 449 23.63 -3.95 -16.24
C GLY A 449 22.41 -4.19 -15.35
N ALA A 450 22.54 -4.92 -14.23
CA ALA A 450 21.44 -5.05 -13.27
C ALA A 450 21.28 -3.73 -12.50
N ALA A 451 20.10 -3.11 -12.60
CA ALA A 451 19.67 -2.01 -11.75
C ALA A 451 19.71 -2.44 -10.26
N PRO A 452 20.05 -1.54 -9.32
CA PRO A 452 20.08 -1.91 -7.90
C PRO A 452 18.66 -2.19 -7.39
N GLY A 453 18.46 -3.33 -6.71
CA GLY A 453 17.35 -3.49 -5.78
C GLY A 453 16.45 -4.73 -5.90
N VAL A 454 16.56 -5.57 -6.95
CA VAL A 454 15.77 -6.81 -7.03
C VAL A 454 16.61 -8.00 -6.59
N PHE A 455 16.35 -8.52 -5.39
CA PHE A 455 16.93 -9.78 -4.91
C PHE A 455 16.05 -10.96 -5.31
N LYS A 456 16.65 -12.00 -5.89
CA LYS A 456 15.97 -13.28 -6.12
C LYS A 456 16.27 -14.20 -4.93
N ILE A 457 15.25 -14.50 -4.13
CA ILE A 457 15.37 -15.42 -2.99
C ILE A 457 14.90 -16.81 -3.43
N VAL A 458 15.69 -17.83 -3.11
CA VAL A 458 15.35 -19.24 -3.32
C VAL A 458 15.21 -19.92 -1.96
N PHE A 459 14.05 -20.49 -1.70
CA PHE A 459 13.81 -21.29 -0.50
C PHE A 459 14.04 -22.76 -0.81
N LEU A 460 14.99 -23.37 -0.10
CA LEU A 460 15.23 -24.81 -0.14
C LEU A 460 14.90 -25.41 1.22
N ARG A 461 13.99 -26.37 1.25
CA ARG A 461 13.74 -27.17 2.45
C ARG A 461 14.85 -28.20 2.61
N HIS A 462 15.24 -28.50 3.85
CA HIS A 462 16.17 -29.60 4.11
C HIS A 462 15.60 -30.93 3.58
N GLY A 463 16.46 -31.83 3.12
CA GLY A 463 16.07 -33.19 2.73
C GLY A 463 15.53 -33.98 3.92
N GLU A 464 14.83 -35.07 3.65
CA GLU A 464 14.26 -35.95 4.65
C GLU A 464 15.30 -36.38 5.70
N SER A 465 14.96 -36.23 6.99
CA SER A 465 15.81 -36.69 8.09
C SER A 465 15.45 -38.10 8.56
N ASP A 466 16.37 -38.77 9.26
CA ASP A 466 16.12 -40.08 9.87
C ASP A 466 14.88 -40.10 10.78
N TRP A 467 14.60 -38.97 11.44
CA TRP A 467 13.44 -38.83 12.30
C TRP A 467 12.16 -38.52 11.52
N ASN A 468 12.26 -37.94 10.31
CA ASN A 468 11.09 -37.82 9.44
C ASN A 468 10.62 -39.20 8.97
N VAL A 469 11.55 -40.08 8.58
CA VAL A 469 11.25 -41.49 8.24
C VAL A 469 10.55 -42.21 9.39
N LYS A 470 11.03 -42.00 10.61
CA LYS A 470 10.46 -42.62 11.83
C LYS A 470 9.20 -41.92 12.35
N ASN A 471 8.72 -40.89 11.65
CA ASN A 471 7.58 -40.08 12.05
C ASN A 471 7.71 -39.45 13.46
N ILE A 472 8.93 -39.04 13.83
CA ILE A 472 9.26 -38.43 15.13
C ILE A 472 9.23 -36.89 15.02
N PHE A 473 8.86 -36.19 16.09
CA PHE A 473 9.02 -34.73 16.18
C PHE A 473 10.49 -34.35 16.29
N THR A 474 11.03 -33.77 15.21
CA THR A 474 12.45 -33.40 15.11
C THR A 474 12.76 -32.06 15.77
N GLY A 475 12.17 -30.96 15.29
CA GLY A 475 12.37 -29.64 15.88
C GLY A 475 13.84 -29.26 15.88
N TRP A 476 14.39 -28.89 17.03
CA TRP A 476 15.80 -28.49 17.13
C TRP A 476 16.75 -29.67 17.40
N ALA A 477 16.23 -30.90 17.49
CA ALA A 477 17.09 -32.08 17.58
C ALA A 477 17.99 -32.16 16.34
N ASP A 478 19.31 -32.23 16.57
CA ASP A 478 20.32 -32.19 15.52
C ASP A 478 20.59 -33.58 14.92
N VAL A 479 19.57 -34.07 14.21
CA VAL A 479 19.58 -35.37 13.51
C VAL A 479 20.01 -35.22 12.05
N ASP A 480 20.54 -36.31 11.52
CA ASP A 480 21.08 -36.38 10.17
C ASP A 480 20.01 -36.62 9.08
N LEU A 481 20.44 -36.50 7.82
CA LEU A 481 19.64 -36.86 6.64
C LEU A 481 19.52 -38.38 6.50
N SER A 482 18.33 -38.83 6.09
CA SER A 482 18.14 -40.21 5.64
C SER A 482 18.87 -40.44 4.30
N GLU A 483 19.02 -41.70 3.89
CA GLU A 483 19.53 -42.02 2.54
C GLU A 483 18.68 -41.39 1.43
N ASN A 484 17.36 -41.25 1.65
CA ASN A 484 16.49 -40.55 0.73
C ASN A 484 16.72 -39.03 0.77
N GLY A 485 16.86 -38.44 1.96
CA GLY A 485 17.15 -37.01 2.10
C GLY A 485 18.48 -36.59 1.46
N LYS A 486 19.48 -37.48 1.44
CA LYS A 486 20.73 -37.26 0.69
C LYS A 486 20.50 -37.21 -0.82
N LYS A 487 19.62 -38.07 -1.36
CA LYS A 487 19.22 -38.06 -2.78
C LYS A 487 18.44 -36.81 -3.13
N GLU A 488 17.48 -36.41 -2.29
CA GLU A 488 16.72 -35.16 -2.46
C GLU A 488 17.64 -33.94 -2.53
N ALA A 489 18.69 -33.90 -1.68
CA ALA A 489 19.68 -32.82 -1.71
C ALA A 489 20.49 -32.79 -3.02
N LEU A 490 20.85 -33.95 -3.57
CA LEU A 490 21.50 -34.07 -4.88
C LEU A 490 20.56 -33.64 -6.00
N GLU A 491 19.30 -34.07 -5.98
CA GLU A 491 18.29 -33.69 -6.98
C GLU A 491 18.00 -32.19 -6.96
N ALA A 492 17.93 -31.59 -5.77
CA ALA A 492 17.82 -30.14 -5.63
C ALA A 492 19.02 -29.42 -6.27
N GLY A 493 20.23 -29.92 -6.05
CA GLY A 493 21.44 -29.38 -6.68
C GLY A 493 21.41 -29.49 -8.22
N LYS A 494 20.98 -30.64 -8.76
CA LYS A 494 20.78 -30.82 -10.20
C LYS A 494 19.75 -29.85 -10.76
N MET A 495 18.61 -29.72 -10.09
CA MET A 495 17.56 -28.78 -10.49
C MET A 495 18.07 -27.34 -10.51
N LEU A 496 18.84 -26.93 -9.50
CA LEU A 496 19.46 -25.60 -9.47
C LEU A 496 20.42 -25.39 -10.64
N LYS A 497 21.23 -26.40 -10.97
CA LYS A 497 22.15 -26.39 -12.11
C LYS A 497 21.42 -26.28 -13.44
N ASP A 498 20.45 -27.16 -13.67
CA ASP A 498 19.69 -27.28 -14.92
C ASP A 498 18.88 -26.02 -15.21
N ASN A 499 18.47 -25.28 -14.16
CA ASN A 499 17.77 -24.01 -14.27
C ASN A 499 18.70 -22.78 -14.21
N GLY A 500 20.02 -22.98 -14.22
CA GLY A 500 21.00 -21.89 -14.31
C GLY A 500 21.07 -20.99 -13.08
N PHE A 501 20.74 -21.49 -11.88
CA PHE A 501 20.83 -20.69 -10.66
C PHE A 501 22.28 -20.46 -10.23
N LYS A 502 22.60 -19.18 -10.01
CA LYS A 502 23.82 -18.72 -9.33
C LYS A 502 23.45 -17.84 -8.14
N PHE A 503 24.16 -18.03 -7.03
CA PHE A 503 23.88 -17.35 -5.77
C PHE A 503 25.02 -16.42 -5.42
N ASP A 504 24.73 -15.29 -4.77
CA ASP A 504 25.75 -14.40 -4.21
C ASP A 504 26.05 -14.75 -2.74
N ILE A 505 25.06 -15.31 -2.04
CA ILE A 505 25.14 -15.68 -0.63
C ILE A 505 24.11 -16.75 -0.30
N VAL A 506 24.43 -17.61 0.67
CA VAL A 506 23.53 -18.67 1.14
C VAL A 506 23.36 -18.55 2.64
N PHE A 507 22.13 -18.68 3.12
CA PHE A 507 21.82 -18.74 4.54
C PHE A 507 21.27 -20.13 4.87
N THR A 508 21.70 -20.71 5.99
CA THR A 508 21.18 -21.99 6.46
C THR A 508 21.07 -22.01 7.98
N SER A 509 20.26 -22.93 8.50
CA SER A 509 20.17 -23.15 9.93
C SER A 509 21.45 -23.80 10.47
N VAL A 510 21.59 -23.88 11.79
CA VAL A 510 22.77 -24.52 12.41
C VAL A 510 22.64 -26.05 12.51
N LEU A 511 21.56 -26.63 11.97
CA LEU A 511 21.25 -28.06 12.08
C LEU A 511 21.92 -28.86 10.96
N LYS A 512 22.56 -29.99 11.29
CA LYS A 512 23.31 -30.87 10.37
C LYS A 512 22.55 -31.18 9.10
N ARG A 513 21.27 -31.52 9.20
CA ARG A 513 20.43 -31.83 8.03
C ARG A 513 20.31 -30.67 7.05
N ALA A 514 20.15 -29.45 7.55
CA ALA A 514 20.02 -28.26 6.71
C ALA A 514 21.38 -27.87 6.10
N ILE A 515 22.45 -27.96 6.90
CA ILE A 515 23.82 -27.72 6.44
C ILE A 515 24.19 -28.72 5.33
N ARG A 516 23.99 -30.02 5.56
CA ARG A 516 24.32 -31.06 4.56
C ARG A 516 23.48 -30.94 3.30
N THR A 517 22.20 -30.59 3.41
CA THR A 517 21.35 -30.34 2.24
C THR A 517 21.90 -29.18 1.43
N ALA A 518 22.18 -28.04 2.08
CA ALA A 518 22.71 -26.85 1.41
C ALA A 518 24.06 -27.13 0.75
N TRP A 519 25.01 -27.73 1.48
CA TRP A 519 26.33 -28.07 0.94
C TRP A 519 26.25 -29.02 -0.25
N THR A 520 25.43 -30.08 -0.16
CA THR A 520 25.26 -31.04 -1.26
C THR A 520 24.67 -30.36 -2.49
N ALA A 521 23.62 -29.54 -2.31
CA ALA A 521 23.00 -28.81 -3.41
C ALA A 521 23.95 -27.77 -4.05
N LEU A 522 24.78 -27.09 -3.26
CA LEU A 522 25.78 -26.13 -3.75
C LEU A 522 26.93 -26.80 -4.49
N MET A 523 27.40 -27.95 -4.01
CA MET A 523 28.42 -28.75 -4.69
C MET A 523 27.92 -29.22 -6.06
N GLU A 524 26.72 -29.79 -6.11
CA GLU A 524 26.14 -30.32 -7.34
C GLU A 524 25.76 -29.22 -8.35
N SER A 525 25.41 -28.01 -7.88
CA SER A 525 25.03 -26.86 -8.73
C SER A 525 26.18 -25.94 -9.16
N ASP A 526 27.43 -26.32 -8.89
CA ASP A 526 28.62 -25.49 -9.14
C ASP A 526 28.52 -24.10 -8.46
N ASN A 527 28.00 -24.07 -7.23
CA ASN A 527 27.91 -22.87 -6.36
C ASN A 527 28.75 -23.03 -5.07
N PHE A 528 29.66 -24.01 -5.02
CA PHE A 528 30.43 -24.39 -3.84
C PHE A 528 31.35 -23.32 -3.25
N SER A 529 31.68 -22.28 -4.01
CA SER A 529 32.56 -21.18 -3.58
C SER A 529 31.81 -20.03 -2.90
N MET A 530 30.48 -20.09 -2.79
CA MET A 530 29.69 -18.99 -2.25
C MET A 530 29.75 -18.89 -0.72
N PRO A 531 29.71 -17.68 -0.14
CA PRO A 531 29.61 -17.51 1.31
C PRO A 531 28.36 -18.17 1.87
N VAL A 532 28.53 -19.00 2.91
CA VAL A 532 27.43 -19.62 3.65
C VAL A 532 27.39 -19.04 5.06
N ILE A 533 26.25 -18.45 5.44
CA ILE A 533 26.00 -17.93 6.78
C ILE A 533 25.07 -18.87 7.53
N ASN A 534 25.56 -19.40 8.65
CA ASN A 534 24.79 -20.26 9.55
C ASN A 534 24.19 -19.41 10.68
N THR A 535 22.90 -19.55 10.95
CA THR A 535 22.26 -18.88 12.10
C THR A 535 21.12 -19.71 12.69
N TRP A 536 21.08 -19.80 14.02
CA TRP A 536 20.02 -20.54 14.73
C TRP A 536 18.64 -19.91 14.54
N ARG A 537 18.57 -18.63 14.16
CA ARG A 537 17.31 -17.94 13.83
C ARG A 537 16.57 -18.57 12.64
N LEU A 538 17.27 -19.39 11.85
CA LEU A 538 16.70 -20.18 10.75
C LEU A 538 16.36 -21.63 11.15
N ASN A 539 16.53 -22.01 12.42
CA ASN A 539 16.05 -23.30 12.90
C ASN A 539 14.54 -23.39 12.74
N GLU A 540 14.04 -24.62 12.53
CA GLU A 540 12.60 -24.86 12.45
C GLU A 540 11.90 -24.62 13.80
N ARG A 541 10.59 -24.84 13.88
CA ARG A 541 9.85 -24.76 15.16
C ARG A 541 10.48 -25.68 16.22
N HIS A 542 10.75 -25.15 17.41
CA HIS A 542 11.09 -25.98 18.56
C HIS A 542 9.82 -26.73 19.04
N TYR A 543 9.83 -28.07 19.04
CA TYR A 543 8.66 -28.87 19.42
C TYR A 543 8.48 -29.06 20.93
N GLY A 544 9.33 -28.43 21.74
CA GLY A 544 9.21 -28.44 23.20
C GLY A 544 9.25 -29.87 23.74
N GLY A 545 8.35 -30.17 24.67
CA GLY A 545 8.21 -31.50 25.27
C GLY A 545 7.83 -32.61 24.28
N LEU A 546 7.37 -32.28 23.06
CA LEU A 546 7.06 -33.27 22.03
C LEU A 546 8.30 -33.77 21.29
N GLN A 547 9.44 -33.07 21.37
CA GLN A 547 10.64 -33.41 20.61
C GLN A 547 11.15 -34.80 21.00
N GLY A 548 11.31 -35.69 20.01
CA GLY A 548 11.68 -37.09 20.21
C GLY A 548 10.51 -38.06 20.36
N LEU A 549 9.27 -37.58 20.43
CA LEU A 549 8.09 -38.45 20.45
C LEU A 549 7.62 -38.82 19.04
N ASN A 550 7.01 -40.00 18.89
CA ASN A 550 6.36 -40.40 17.65
C ASN A 550 5.05 -39.60 17.46
N LYS A 551 4.84 -39.07 16.26
CA LYS A 551 3.68 -38.22 15.93
C LYS A 551 2.37 -38.99 15.93
N ALA A 552 2.36 -40.25 15.50
CA ALA A 552 1.15 -41.07 15.48
C ALA A 552 0.71 -41.41 16.91
N GLU A 553 1.64 -41.89 17.74
CA GLU A 553 1.37 -42.17 19.17
C GLU A 553 0.94 -40.90 19.93
N THR A 554 1.53 -39.75 19.59
CA THR A 554 1.13 -38.46 20.19
C THR A 554 -0.29 -38.08 19.76
N ALA A 555 -0.66 -38.34 18.50
CA ALA A 555 -2.02 -38.12 18.02
C ALA A 555 -3.04 -39.07 18.66
N GLU A 556 -2.67 -40.32 18.91
CA GLU A 556 -3.50 -41.27 19.67
C GLU A 556 -3.75 -40.78 21.11
N LYS A 557 -2.73 -40.19 21.75
CA LYS A 557 -2.83 -39.70 23.14
C LYS A 557 -3.56 -38.37 23.28
N HIS A 558 -3.36 -37.45 22.33
CA HIS A 558 -3.78 -36.05 22.46
C HIS A 558 -4.81 -35.60 21.42
N GLY A 559 -5.11 -36.45 20.43
CA GLY A 559 -6.00 -36.16 19.31
C GLY A 559 -5.30 -35.46 18.14
N ASP A 560 -5.69 -35.83 16.92
CA ASP A 560 -5.15 -35.25 15.68
C ASP A 560 -5.33 -33.74 15.57
N ALA A 561 -6.46 -33.22 16.03
CA ALA A 561 -6.76 -31.79 16.01
C ALA A 561 -5.74 -31.01 16.86
N GLN A 562 -5.43 -31.49 18.06
CA GLN A 562 -4.47 -30.85 18.97
C GLN A 562 -3.04 -30.94 18.43
N VAL A 563 -2.65 -32.12 17.92
CA VAL A 563 -1.33 -32.30 17.30
C VAL A 563 -1.17 -31.41 16.07
N LYS A 564 -2.23 -31.22 15.27
CA LYS A 564 -2.23 -30.30 14.13
C LYS A 564 -2.07 -28.84 14.58
N ILE A 565 -2.73 -28.43 15.67
CA ILE A 565 -2.56 -27.10 16.27
C ILE A 565 -1.09 -26.90 16.68
N TRP A 566 -0.51 -27.78 17.49
CA TRP A 566 0.90 -27.67 17.90
C TRP A 566 1.88 -27.65 16.72
N ARG A 567 1.54 -28.30 15.60
CA ARG A 567 2.39 -28.34 14.40
C ARG A 567 2.26 -27.15 13.47
N ARG A 568 1.10 -26.46 13.46
CA ARG A 568 0.78 -25.48 12.39
C ARG A 568 0.28 -24.12 12.89
N SER A 569 -0.19 -24.01 14.12
CA SER A 569 -0.66 -22.72 14.68
C SER A 569 0.50 -21.80 14.99
N TYR A 570 0.37 -20.51 14.70
CA TYR A 570 1.32 -19.48 15.13
C TYR A 570 1.08 -19.03 16.59
N ASP A 571 -0.15 -19.16 17.09
CA ASP A 571 -0.59 -18.62 18.38
C ASP A 571 -0.46 -19.62 19.54
N VAL A 572 -0.43 -20.92 19.23
CA VAL A 572 -0.41 -21.98 20.26
C VAL A 572 0.94 -22.71 20.24
N PRO A 573 1.80 -22.53 21.26
CA PRO A 573 3.07 -23.25 21.32
C PRO A 573 2.87 -24.74 21.65
N PRO A 574 3.79 -25.62 21.24
CA PRO A 574 3.89 -26.98 21.77
C PRO A 574 4.06 -26.97 23.30
N PRO A 575 3.76 -28.09 24.00
CA PRO A 575 4.03 -28.26 25.42
C PRO A 575 5.47 -27.84 25.78
N ALA A 576 5.62 -27.12 26.89
CA ALA A 576 6.92 -26.66 27.36
C ALA A 576 7.84 -27.84 27.70
N ILE A 577 9.15 -27.59 27.65
CA ILE A 577 10.17 -28.49 28.15
C ILE A 577 10.85 -27.85 29.35
N ASP A 578 11.24 -28.66 30.34
CA ASP A 578 11.89 -28.16 31.54
C ASP A 578 13.24 -27.50 31.22
N MET A 579 13.60 -26.43 31.92
CA MET A 579 14.88 -25.73 31.72
C MET A 579 16.11 -26.58 32.06
N SER A 580 15.96 -27.61 32.91
CA SER A 580 17.02 -28.57 33.22
C SER A 580 17.16 -29.68 32.19
N ASP A 581 16.20 -29.82 31.26
CA ASP A 581 16.26 -30.84 30.22
C ASP A 581 17.41 -30.55 29.25
N ALA A 582 18.20 -31.58 28.93
CA ALA A 582 19.33 -31.45 28.02
C ALA A 582 18.94 -30.97 26.61
N ARG A 583 17.67 -31.17 26.20
CA ARG A 583 17.14 -30.70 24.92
C ARG A 583 16.76 -29.22 24.93
N HIS A 584 16.69 -28.59 26.11
CA HIS A 584 16.36 -27.18 26.21
C HIS A 584 17.50 -26.32 25.62
N PRO A 585 17.24 -25.38 24.68
CA PRO A 585 18.30 -24.64 24.00
C PRO A 585 19.27 -23.87 24.89
N CYS A 586 18.86 -23.45 26.10
CA CYS A 586 19.76 -22.79 27.06
C CYS A 586 20.94 -23.67 27.51
N ASN A 587 20.78 -25.00 27.43
CA ASN A 587 21.79 -25.96 27.85
C ASN A 587 22.75 -26.34 26.71
N ASP A 588 22.42 -26.00 25.47
CA ASP A 588 23.24 -26.31 24.30
C ASP A 588 24.22 -25.13 24.01
N PRO A 589 25.55 -25.38 24.03
CA PRO A 589 26.55 -24.36 23.75
C PRO A 589 26.37 -23.64 22.41
N LEU A 590 25.73 -24.30 21.43
CA LEU A 590 25.49 -23.75 20.10
C LEU A 590 24.60 -22.49 20.14
N TYR A 591 23.79 -22.31 21.19
CA TYR A 591 22.87 -21.18 21.32
C TYR A 591 23.27 -20.19 22.42
N ARG A 592 24.47 -20.33 23.00
CA ARG A 592 25.03 -19.35 23.93
C ARG A 592 25.60 -18.19 23.13
N HIS A 593 24.80 -17.15 22.93
CA HIS A 593 25.20 -15.94 22.20
C HIS A 593 24.90 -14.69 23.01
#